data_AF-A0A933XDB1-F1
#
_entry.id   AF-A0A933XDB1-F1
#
_cell.length_a   1.000
_cell.length_b   1.000
_cell.length_c   1.000
_cell.angle_alpha   90.00
_cell.angle_beta   90.00
_cell.angle_gamma   90.00
#
_symmetry.space_group_name_H-M   'P 1'
#
loop_
_entity.id
_entity.type
_entity.pdbx_description
1 polymer ?
#
loop_
_entity_poly.entity_id
_entity_poly.type
_entity_poly.pdbx_seq_one_letter_code
_entity_poly.pdbx_strand_id
1 'polypeptide(L)'
;MNKKRKYYPNSVKSRRSYTLKEIAEIYNLHIRTVQNWIKQGLKIIDMSHSPYLVLGQEVRDFLKAKKRNRKRSLKPGEFYCTRCHEPRRSIPKHISFNKTNKLLGKNEKQIIVIGVCMVCGNKLFLFSSQKKVAEMKKKGMKLIEKDKILIGNEGCSLKTDKKNVKDSEKNEFKIWAQGSLF
;
A
#
# COMPACT_ATOMS: atom_id res chain seq x y z
N MET A 1 -15.13 -9.72 -6.66
CA MET A 1 -13.99 -9.40 -7.54
C MET A 1 -12.91 -10.47 -7.40
N ASN A 2 -12.66 -11.28 -8.43
CA ASN A 2 -11.73 -12.40 -8.34
C ASN A 2 -10.28 -11.93 -8.11
N LYS A 3 -9.62 -12.50 -7.09
CA LYS A 3 -8.22 -12.22 -6.76
C LYS A 3 -7.33 -12.65 -7.93
N LYS A 4 -6.86 -11.68 -8.70
CA LYS A 4 -5.92 -11.93 -9.81
C LYS A 4 -4.62 -12.54 -9.26
N ARG A 5 -4.31 -13.78 -9.65
CA ARG A 5 -3.10 -14.52 -9.24
C ARG A 5 -1.83 -13.71 -9.55
N LYS A 6 -0.80 -13.90 -8.70
CA LYS A 6 0.53 -13.30 -8.84
C LYS A 6 1.51 -14.40 -9.20
N TYR A 7 2.15 -14.26 -10.35
CA TYR A 7 3.17 -15.20 -10.82
C TYR A 7 4.55 -14.65 -10.48
N TYR A 8 5.43 -15.50 -9.96
CA TYR A 8 6.80 -15.13 -9.61
C TYR A 8 7.72 -15.31 -10.82
N PRO A 9 8.31 -14.25 -11.39
CA PRO A 9 9.17 -14.40 -12.56
C PRO A 9 10.39 -15.30 -12.29
N ASN A 10 10.91 -15.31 -11.07
CA ASN A 10 12.13 -16.03 -10.72
C ASN A 10 11.97 -17.56 -10.63
N SER A 11 10.74 -18.09 -10.71
CA SER A 11 10.49 -19.54 -10.67
C SER A 11 11.06 -20.27 -11.90
N VAL A 12 11.16 -19.59 -13.04
CA VAL A 12 11.70 -20.16 -14.29
C VAL A 12 13.16 -19.72 -14.48
N LYS A 13 14.04 -20.61 -14.96
CA LYS A 13 15.46 -20.28 -15.25
C LYS A 13 15.58 -19.59 -16.63
N SER A 14 16.33 -18.48 -16.72
CA SER A 14 16.34 -17.63 -17.94
C SER A 14 16.90 -18.33 -19.17
N ARG A 15 18.01 -19.05 -19.01
CA ARG A 15 18.77 -19.68 -20.10
C ARG A 15 18.31 -21.11 -20.41
N ARG A 16 17.13 -21.51 -19.95
CA ARG A 16 16.57 -22.84 -20.18
C ARG A 16 15.32 -22.70 -21.05
N SER A 17 15.20 -23.58 -22.05
CA SER A 17 13.97 -23.77 -22.81
C SER A 17 13.00 -24.64 -22.01
N TYR A 18 11.72 -24.33 -22.12
CA TYR A 18 10.65 -25.07 -21.46
C TYR A 18 9.52 -25.34 -22.43
N THR A 19 8.87 -26.47 -22.25
CA THR A 19 7.58 -26.77 -22.89
C THR A 19 6.44 -26.07 -22.13
N LEU A 20 5.28 -25.94 -22.78
CA LEU A 20 4.09 -25.37 -22.12
C LEU A 20 3.64 -26.16 -20.89
N LYS A 21 3.84 -27.49 -20.91
CA LYS A 21 3.50 -28.38 -19.80
C LYS A 21 4.42 -28.14 -18.59
N GLU A 22 5.72 -28.05 -18.81
CA GLU A 22 6.68 -27.74 -17.74
C GLU A 22 6.42 -26.36 -17.11
N ILE A 23 6.10 -25.35 -17.92
CA ILE A 23 5.73 -24.02 -17.39
C ILE A 23 4.46 -24.11 -16.53
N ALA A 24 3.48 -24.90 -16.97
CA ALA A 24 2.24 -25.11 -16.24
C ALA A 24 2.50 -25.79 -14.89
N GLU A 25 3.38 -26.79 -14.84
CA GLU A 25 3.80 -27.48 -13.62
C GLU A 25 4.54 -26.54 -12.65
N ILE A 26 5.53 -25.76 -13.13
CA ILE A 26 6.31 -24.82 -12.32
C ILE A 26 5.40 -23.79 -11.60
N TYR A 27 4.36 -23.32 -12.29
CA TYR A 27 3.43 -22.33 -11.74
C TYR A 27 2.17 -22.92 -11.11
N ASN A 28 2.02 -24.24 -11.12
CA ASN A 28 0.81 -24.96 -10.73
C ASN A 28 -0.46 -24.37 -11.37
N LEU A 29 -0.45 -24.32 -12.71
CA LEU A 29 -1.52 -23.79 -13.55
C LEU A 29 -2.00 -24.86 -14.54
N HIS A 30 -3.23 -24.69 -15.01
CA HIS A 30 -3.72 -25.48 -16.14
C HIS A 30 -3.01 -25.05 -17.44
N ILE A 31 -2.68 -26.00 -18.32
CA ILE A 31 -1.95 -25.76 -19.59
C ILE A 31 -2.61 -24.69 -20.48
N ARG A 32 -3.96 -24.63 -20.47
CA ARG A 32 -4.75 -23.60 -21.17
C ARG A 32 -4.40 -22.17 -20.74
N THR A 33 -3.98 -21.97 -19.49
CA THR A 33 -3.55 -20.66 -18.99
C THR A 33 -2.27 -20.20 -19.68
N VAL A 34 -1.32 -21.12 -19.88
CA VAL A 34 -0.05 -20.86 -20.58
C VAL A 34 -0.31 -20.65 -22.07
N GLN A 35 -1.22 -21.43 -22.67
CA GLN A 35 -1.70 -21.18 -24.05
C GLN A 35 -2.33 -19.78 -24.21
N ASN A 36 -3.11 -19.33 -23.23
CA ASN A 36 -3.64 -17.96 -23.23
C ASN A 36 -2.54 -16.90 -23.07
N TRP A 37 -1.40 -17.21 -22.46
CA TRP A 37 -0.28 -16.27 -22.41
C TRP A 37 0.36 -16.08 -23.78
N ILE A 38 0.42 -17.13 -24.61
CA ILE A 38 0.86 -17.03 -26.01
C ILE A 38 -0.02 -16.02 -26.76
N LYS A 39 -1.34 -16.16 -26.65
CA LYS A 39 -2.31 -15.19 -27.22
C LYS A 39 -2.16 -13.76 -26.68
N GLN A 40 -1.62 -13.61 -25.47
CA GLN A 40 -1.35 -12.32 -24.84
C GLN A 40 0.02 -11.72 -25.21
N GLY A 41 0.79 -12.39 -26.06
CA GLY A 41 2.10 -11.92 -26.54
C GLY A 41 3.32 -12.57 -25.87
N LEU A 42 3.19 -13.79 -25.32
CA LEU A 42 4.36 -14.58 -24.93
C LEU A 42 5.04 -15.14 -26.20
N LYS A 43 6.32 -14.80 -26.38
CA LYS A 43 7.11 -15.28 -27.52
C LYS A 43 7.49 -16.75 -27.37
N ILE A 44 7.39 -17.49 -28.46
CA ILE A 44 7.81 -18.89 -28.61
C ILE A 44 9.03 -18.89 -29.54
N ILE A 45 9.94 -19.84 -29.36
CA ILE A 45 11.13 -20.00 -30.20
C ILE A 45 10.71 -20.45 -31.60
N ASP A 46 10.03 -21.59 -31.69
CA ASP A 46 9.52 -22.15 -32.94
C ASP A 46 8.03 -22.45 -32.83
N MET A 47 7.29 -21.97 -33.83
CA MET A 47 5.85 -22.19 -33.96
C MET A 47 5.53 -23.31 -34.97
N SER A 48 6.54 -23.78 -35.71
CA SER A 48 6.41 -24.75 -36.81
C SER A 48 6.38 -26.21 -36.34
N HIS A 49 6.91 -26.52 -35.15
CA HIS A 49 7.00 -27.88 -34.65
C HIS A 49 6.40 -28.00 -33.24
N SER A 50 5.61 -29.05 -33.04
CA SER A 50 5.13 -29.47 -31.73
C SER A 50 6.19 -30.39 -31.11
N PRO A 51 6.63 -30.18 -29.86
CA PRO A 51 6.08 -29.30 -28.84
C PRO A 51 6.57 -27.83 -28.90
N TYR A 52 5.69 -26.89 -28.56
CA TYR A 52 6.04 -25.47 -28.43
C TYR A 52 7.10 -25.23 -27.36
N LEU A 53 8.25 -24.69 -27.77
CA LEU A 53 9.37 -24.35 -26.88
C LEU A 53 9.41 -22.85 -26.59
N VAL A 54 9.46 -22.51 -25.31
CA VAL A 54 9.55 -21.13 -24.85
C VAL A 54 10.85 -20.93 -24.08
N LEU A 55 11.59 -19.88 -24.41
CA LEU A 55 12.76 -19.49 -23.64
C LEU A 55 12.34 -18.94 -22.28
N GLY A 56 12.96 -19.41 -21.19
CA GLY A 56 12.59 -18.99 -19.84
C GLY A 56 12.73 -17.48 -19.62
N GLN A 57 13.66 -16.81 -20.30
CA GLN A 57 13.78 -15.35 -20.31
C GLN A 57 12.51 -14.65 -20.81
N GLU A 58 11.92 -15.13 -21.90
CA GLU A 58 10.68 -14.56 -22.47
C GLU A 58 9.52 -14.69 -21.48
N VAL A 59 9.40 -15.82 -20.78
CA VAL A 59 8.40 -16.00 -19.71
C VAL A 59 8.58 -14.97 -18.60
N ARG A 60 9.83 -14.76 -18.14
CA ARG A 60 10.12 -13.78 -17.10
C ARG A 60 9.72 -12.38 -17.53
N ASP A 61 10.09 -11.99 -18.74
CA ASP A 61 9.90 -10.63 -19.22
C ASP A 61 8.43 -10.35 -19.53
N PHE A 62 7.70 -11.34 -20.05
CA PHE A 62 6.23 -11.30 -20.13
C PHE A 62 5.58 -11.09 -18.75
N LEU A 63 5.97 -11.89 -17.75
CA LEU A 63 5.41 -11.77 -16.39
C LEU A 63 5.77 -10.44 -15.72
N LYS A 64 6.99 -9.93 -15.92
CA LYS A 64 7.40 -8.60 -15.46
C LYS A 64 6.58 -7.51 -16.15
N ALA A 65 6.38 -7.58 -17.47
CA ALA A 65 5.57 -6.64 -18.22
C ALA A 65 4.12 -6.63 -17.72
N LYS A 66 3.52 -7.82 -17.54
CA LYS A 66 2.18 -7.97 -16.96
C LYS A 66 2.06 -7.37 -15.55
N LYS A 67 3.11 -7.49 -14.72
CA LYS A 67 3.18 -6.85 -13.40
C LYS A 67 3.32 -5.33 -13.49
N ARG A 68 4.14 -4.82 -14.42
CA ARG A 68 4.29 -3.37 -14.68
C ARG A 68 2.97 -2.75 -15.12
N ASN A 69 2.24 -3.38 -16.05
CA ASN A 69 0.95 -2.88 -16.55
C ASN A 69 -0.13 -2.81 -15.47
N ARG A 70 -0.05 -3.70 -14.47
CA ARG A 70 -0.95 -3.69 -13.30
C ARG A 70 -0.51 -2.67 -12.23
N LYS A 71 0.76 -2.29 -12.20
CA LYS A 71 1.27 -1.31 -11.24
C LYS A 71 0.69 0.06 -11.61
N ARG A 72 0.18 0.76 -10.60
CA ARG A 72 -0.19 2.18 -10.72
C ARG A 72 0.91 2.97 -10.03
N SER A 73 1.78 3.61 -10.81
CA SER A 73 2.83 4.47 -10.27
C SER A 73 2.20 5.74 -9.72
N LEU A 74 2.50 6.08 -8.47
CA LEU A 74 2.07 7.33 -7.85
C LEU A 74 3.10 8.40 -8.17
N LYS A 75 2.66 9.56 -8.62
CA LYS A 75 3.49 10.77 -8.67
C LYS A 75 3.68 11.32 -7.25
N PRO A 76 4.69 12.17 -6.99
CA PRO A 76 4.84 12.82 -5.69
C PRO A 76 3.55 13.60 -5.33
N GLY A 77 3.01 13.35 -4.14
CA GLY A 77 1.76 13.97 -3.66
C GLY A 77 0.47 13.28 -4.09
N GLU A 78 0.56 12.19 -4.85
CA GLU A 78 -0.60 11.33 -5.13
C GLU A 78 -0.66 10.15 -4.16
N PHE A 79 -1.86 9.64 -3.98
CA PHE A 79 -2.18 8.49 -3.14
C PHE A 79 -2.90 7.43 -3.98
N TYR A 80 -2.74 6.17 -3.63
CA TYR A 80 -3.50 5.09 -4.26
C TYR A 80 -4.87 4.99 -3.59
N CYS A 81 -5.94 5.24 -4.33
CA CYS A 81 -7.28 5.03 -3.81
C CYS A 81 -7.71 3.57 -3.99
N THR A 82 -8.03 2.88 -2.90
CA THR A 82 -8.52 1.49 -2.95
C THR A 82 -9.93 1.37 -3.54
N ARG A 83 -10.74 2.43 -3.51
CA ARG A 83 -12.09 2.45 -4.12
C ARG A 83 -12.06 2.82 -5.60
N CYS A 84 -11.23 3.79 -6.00
CA CYS A 84 -11.10 4.20 -7.41
C CYS A 84 -10.10 3.32 -8.19
N HIS A 85 -9.25 2.54 -7.52
CA HIS A 85 -8.17 1.73 -8.12
C HIS A 85 -7.15 2.53 -8.95
N GLU A 86 -7.00 3.82 -8.64
CA GLU A 86 -6.21 4.78 -9.41
C GLU A 86 -5.42 5.73 -8.49
N PRO A 87 -4.31 6.30 -8.98
CA PRO A 87 -3.61 7.35 -8.29
C PRO A 87 -4.49 8.61 -8.26
N ARG A 88 -4.75 9.14 -7.06
CA ARG A 88 -5.62 10.30 -6.85
C ARG A 88 -4.97 11.28 -5.87
N ARG A 89 -5.29 12.56 -6.03
CA ARG A 89 -4.91 13.61 -5.09
C ARG A 89 -5.84 13.56 -3.87
N SER A 90 -5.29 13.93 -2.72
CA SER A 90 -6.07 14.13 -1.51
C SER A 90 -6.58 15.57 -1.42
N ILE A 91 -7.61 15.77 -0.61
CA ILE A 91 -8.06 17.12 -0.24
C ILE A 91 -6.96 17.77 0.60
N PRO A 92 -6.43 18.95 0.22
CA PRO A 92 -5.21 19.52 0.81
C PRO A 92 -5.34 19.82 2.31
N LYS A 93 -6.55 20.14 2.79
CA LYS A 93 -6.81 20.42 4.22
C LYS A 93 -6.81 19.18 5.11
N HIS A 94 -7.02 17.99 4.53
CA HIS A 94 -7.20 16.73 5.29
C HIS A 94 -5.99 15.80 5.20
N ILE A 95 -4.80 16.34 4.92
CA ILE A 95 -3.57 15.55 4.88
C ILE A 95 -2.89 15.61 6.24
N SER A 96 -2.86 14.46 6.91
CA SER A 96 -2.21 14.27 8.20
C SER A 96 -1.17 13.18 8.12
N PHE A 97 -0.24 13.12 9.06
CA PHE A 97 0.69 11.98 9.15
C PHE A 97 0.91 11.56 10.58
N ASN A 98 1.11 10.25 10.77
CA ASN A 98 1.40 9.63 12.05
C ASN A 98 2.81 9.04 12.01
N LYS A 99 3.68 9.44 12.95
CA LYS A 99 4.99 8.81 13.13
C LYS A 99 4.80 7.46 13.82
N THR A 100 5.33 6.42 13.19
CA THR A 100 5.38 5.06 13.77
C THR A 100 6.73 4.87 14.45
N ASN A 101 6.77 4.10 15.54
CA ASN A 101 8.03 3.79 16.24
C ASN A 101 8.87 2.73 15.48
N LYS A 102 8.37 2.24 14.34
CA LYS A 102 9.03 1.23 13.52
C LYS A 102 10.01 1.88 12.55
N LEU A 103 11.09 1.16 12.25
CA LEU A 103 12.06 1.56 11.24
C LEU A 103 11.62 1.07 9.85
N LEU A 104 11.94 1.89 8.85
CA LEU A 104 11.82 1.59 7.44
C LEU A 104 13.25 1.54 6.87
N GLY A 105 13.76 0.33 6.67
CA GLY A 105 15.19 0.11 6.35
C GLY A 105 16.07 0.19 7.60
N LYS A 106 17.34 0.56 7.43
CA LYS A 106 18.33 0.55 8.52
C LYS A 106 18.08 1.67 9.54
N ASN A 107 17.84 2.91 9.09
CA ASN A 107 17.92 4.10 9.96
C ASN A 107 16.72 5.07 9.88
N GLU A 108 15.69 4.81 9.08
CA GLU A 108 14.61 5.79 8.86
C GLU A 108 13.35 5.42 9.64
N LYS A 109 12.70 6.39 10.31
CA LYS A 109 11.42 6.13 10.97
C LYS A 109 10.29 6.00 9.93
N GLN A 110 9.43 5.03 10.13
CA GLN A 110 8.24 4.81 9.33
C GLN A 110 7.20 5.90 9.64
N ILE A 111 6.65 6.52 8.60
CA ILE A 111 5.55 7.48 8.71
C ILE A 111 4.38 7.01 7.86
N ILE A 112 3.17 7.10 8.42
CA ILE A 112 1.94 6.84 7.68
C ILE A 112 1.28 8.17 7.39
N VAL A 113 1.18 8.55 6.12
CA VAL A 113 0.44 9.73 5.68
C VAL A 113 -1.00 9.31 5.39
N ILE A 114 -1.95 10.03 5.99
CA ILE A 114 -3.38 9.80 5.88
C ILE A 114 -4.00 11.00 5.17
N GLY A 115 -4.78 10.74 4.13
CA GLY A 115 -5.53 11.76 3.38
C GLY A 115 -6.97 11.34 3.13
N VAL A 116 -7.73 12.19 2.45
CA VAL A 116 -9.08 11.91 1.97
C VAL A 116 -9.12 12.10 0.46
N CYS A 117 -9.66 11.13 -0.28
CA CYS A 117 -9.74 11.18 -1.73
C CYS A 117 -10.71 12.28 -2.19
N MET A 118 -10.29 13.12 -3.13
CA MET A 118 -11.12 14.21 -3.68
C MET A 118 -12.35 13.71 -4.45
N VAL A 119 -12.30 12.51 -5.04
CA VAL A 119 -13.38 11.99 -5.90
C VAL A 119 -14.40 11.18 -5.11
N CYS A 120 -13.94 10.27 -4.24
CA CYS A 120 -14.81 9.28 -3.61
C CYS A 120 -14.91 9.41 -2.09
N GLY A 121 -14.24 10.40 -1.49
CA GLY A 121 -14.24 10.65 -0.04
C GLY A 121 -13.57 9.57 0.81
N ASN A 122 -13.01 8.51 0.21
CA ASN A 122 -12.40 7.42 0.99
C ASN A 122 -11.07 7.84 1.62
N LYS A 123 -10.74 7.25 2.78
CA LYS A 123 -9.45 7.46 3.43
C LYS A 123 -8.32 6.88 2.57
N LEU A 124 -7.29 7.68 2.39
CA LEU A 124 -6.10 7.36 1.63
C LEU A 124 -4.95 7.12 2.61
N PHE A 125 -4.17 6.07 2.38
CA PHE A 125 -3.00 5.75 3.17
C PHE A 125 -1.77 5.69 2.27
N LEU A 126 -0.69 6.36 2.69
CA LEU A 126 0.60 6.31 2.03
C LEU A 126 1.67 6.02 3.08
N PHE A 127 2.28 4.83 2.98
CA PHE A 127 3.46 4.49 3.76
C PHE A 127 4.68 5.21 3.17
N SER A 128 5.35 5.99 4.01
CA SER A 128 6.48 6.82 3.62
C SER A 128 7.59 6.79 4.67
N SER A 129 8.79 7.19 4.27
CA SER A 129 9.88 7.45 5.21
C SER A 129 9.88 8.91 5.65
N GLN A 130 10.57 9.20 6.76
CA GLN A 130 10.77 10.55 7.26
C GLN A 130 11.38 11.50 6.23
N LYS A 131 12.38 11.05 5.46
CA LYS A 131 12.99 11.85 4.38
C LYS A 131 11.99 12.22 3.30
N LYS A 132 11.20 11.24 2.86
CA LYS A 132 10.22 11.43 1.81
C LYS A 132 9.07 12.35 2.24
N VAL A 133 8.70 12.32 3.52
CA VAL A 133 7.76 13.31 4.09
C VAL A 133 8.38 14.71 4.12
N ALA A 134 9.66 14.84 4.46
CA ALA A 134 10.36 16.13 4.37
C ALA A 134 10.44 16.65 2.93
N GLU A 135 10.65 15.79 1.94
CA GLU A 135 10.57 16.16 0.51
C GLU A 135 9.16 16.62 0.11
N MET A 136 8.10 15.97 0.61
CA MET A 136 6.73 16.40 0.35
C MET A 136 6.45 17.78 0.96
N LYS A 137 6.99 18.07 2.16
CA LYS A 137 6.92 19.40 2.77
C LYS A 137 7.62 20.46 1.91
N LYS A 138 8.84 20.18 1.42
CA LYS A 138 9.59 21.08 0.53
C LYS A 138 8.83 21.40 -0.76
N LYS A 139 8.06 20.44 -1.29
CA LYS A 139 7.21 20.62 -2.49
C LYS A 139 5.87 21.32 -2.22
N GLY A 140 5.66 21.87 -1.02
CA GLY A 140 4.50 22.70 -0.70
C GLY A 140 3.28 21.96 -0.15
N MET A 141 3.38 20.67 0.20
CA MET A 141 2.27 19.98 0.88
C MET A 141 2.23 20.36 2.37
N LYS A 142 1.14 21.02 2.78
CA LYS A 142 0.82 21.27 4.19
C LYS A 142 0.39 19.96 4.84
N LEU A 143 1.26 19.42 5.68
CA LEU A 143 1.09 18.15 6.38
C LEU A 143 0.91 18.44 7.87
N ILE A 144 -0.25 18.08 8.41
CA ILE A 144 -0.55 18.25 9.84
C ILE A 144 -0.07 17.00 10.59
N GLU A 145 0.75 17.20 11.62
CA GLU A 145 1.13 16.10 12.50
C GLU A 145 -0.08 15.74 13.36
N LYS A 146 -0.46 14.47 13.38
CA LYS A 146 -1.48 13.97 14.31
C LYS A 146 -0.76 13.40 15.52
N ASP A 147 -0.93 14.06 16.64
CA ASP A 147 -0.45 13.54 17.90
C ASP A 147 -1.20 12.25 18.24
N LYS A 148 -0.48 11.29 18.83
CA LYS A 148 -1.12 10.12 19.42
C LYS A 148 -1.89 10.59 20.63
N ILE A 149 -3.19 10.84 20.45
CA ILE A 149 -4.08 11.00 21.59
C ILE A 149 -4.14 9.62 22.24
N LEU A 150 -3.43 9.47 23.36
CA LEU A 150 -3.63 8.34 24.26
C LEU A 150 -4.99 8.57 24.90
N ILE A 151 -6.02 7.95 24.33
CA ILE A 151 -7.31 7.87 24.99
C ILE A 151 -7.07 6.86 26.12
N GLY A 152 -6.85 7.37 27.33
CA GLY A 152 -6.90 6.54 28.52
C GLY A 152 -8.24 5.82 28.49
N ASN A 153 -8.21 4.49 28.50
CA ASN A 153 -9.41 3.75 28.79
C ASN A 153 -9.72 4.11 30.25
N GLU A 154 -10.82 4.80 30.50
CA GLU A 154 -11.33 4.95 31.87
C GLU A 154 -11.37 3.55 32.46
N GLY A 155 -10.76 3.41 33.64
CA GLY A 155 -10.30 2.14 34.18
C GLY A 155 -11.25 0.98 33.94
N CYS A 156 -10.69 -0.14 33.48
CA CYS A 156 -11.39 -1.42 33.53
C CYS A 156 -11.97 -1.60 34.94
N SER A 157 -13.24 -2.02 35.04
CA SER A 157 -14.01 -2.16 36.29
C SER A 157 -13.44 -3.15 37.31
N LEU A 158 -12.23 -3.67 37.09
CA LEU A 158 -11.52 -4.54 38.02
C LEU A 158 -10.85 -3.67 39.08
N LYS A 159 -11.55 -3.54 40.22
CA LYS A 159 -11.05 -2.95 41.48
C LYS A 159 -9.83 -3.71 42.01
N THR A 160 -8.66 -3.51 41.41
CA THR A 160 -7.38 -4.04 41.91
C THR A 160 -6.32 -2.94 41.93
N ASP A 161 -6.60 -1.84 42.62
CA ASP A 161 -5.61 -0.80 42.89
C ASP A 161 -5.34 -0.68 44.38
N LYS A 162 -4.09 -0.97 44.78
CA LYS A 162 -3.52 -0.42 46.01
C LYS A 162 -3.54 1.11 45.85
N LYS A 163 -4.31 1.77 46.70
CA LYS A 163 -4.32 3.23 46.83
C LYS A 163 -2.91 3.72 47.18
N ASN A 164 -2.33 4.54 46.30
CA ASN A 164 -1.63 5.78 46.64
C ASN A 164 -0.79 6.24 45.45
N VAL A 165 -1.25 7.26 44.74
CA VAL A 165 -0.48 8.50 44.52
C VAL A 165 -1.51 9.63 44.43
N LYS A 166 -1.36 10.62 45.29
CA LYS A 166 -2.09 11.88 45.22
C LYS A 166 -1.41 12.69 44.12
N ASP A 167 -2.12 13.03 43.05
CA ASP A 167 -1.74 14.17 42.21
C ASP A 167 -2.96 15.05 42.04
N SER A 168 -2.96 16.07 42.90
CA SER A 168 -3.68 17.31 42.73
C SER A 168 -3.21 17.99 41.45
N GLU A 169 -4.14 18.28 40.53
CA GLU A 169 -4.27 19.61 39.94
C GLU A 169 -5.61 19.72 39.21
N LYS A 170 -6.43 20.63 39.74
CA LYS A 170 -7.75 21.00 39.25
C LYS A 170 -7.59 22.03 38.14
N ASN A 171 -8.56 22.01 37.22
CA ASN A 171 -9.11 23.14 36.46
C ASN A 171 -8.13 23.83 35.49
N GLU A 172 -8.53 24.25 34.29
CA GLU A 172 -9.63 25.18 34.01
C GLU A 172 -9.84 25.24 32.48
N PHE A 173 -10.88 25.96 32.04
CA PHE A 173 -11.28 26.22 30.64
C PHE A 173 -12.29 25.26 30.00
N LYS A 174 -13.49 25.31 30.55
CA LYS A 174 -14.71 25.21 29.75
C LYS A 174 -15.75 26.15 30.35
N ILE A 175 -15.97 27.30 29.72
CA ILE A 175 -17.26 27.98 29.50
C ILE A 175 -16.94 29.07 28.48
N TRP A 176 -17.47 28.94 27.26
CA TRP A 176 -17.88 30.03 26.38
C TRP A 176 -18.77 29.37 25.31
N ALA A 177 -20.07 29.33 25.59
CA ALA A 177 -21.11 29.29 24.56
C ALA A 177 -22.46 29.67 25.21
N GLN A 178 -22.91 30.88 24.87
CA GLN A 178 -24.31 31.32 24.75
C GLN A 178 -25.07 31.53 26.09
N GLY A 179 -25.66 32.67 26.40
CA GLY A 179 -26.16 33.76 25.57
C GLY A 179 -27.63 33.99 25.88
N SER A 180 -27.98 35.28 26.07
CA SER A 180 -29.31 35.92 26.02
C SER A 180 -30.35 35.60 27.10
N LEU A 181 -30.41 36.52 28.08
CA LEU A 181 -31.58 37.36 28.41
C LEU A 181 -32.97 36.74 28.30
N PHE A 182 -33.55 36.43 29.47
CA PHE A 182 -34.93 36.74 29.85
C PHE A 182 -34.92 37.21 31.30
#